data_AF-A0A419KPY5-F1
#
_entry.id   AF-A0A419KPY5-F1
#
_cell.length_a   1.000
_cell.length_b   1.000
_cell.length_c   1.000
_cell.angle_alpha   90.00
_cell.angle_beta   90.00
_cell.angle_gamma   90.00
#
_symmetry.space_group_name_H-M   'P 1'
#
loop_
_entity.id
_entity.type
_entity.pdbx_description
1 polymer ?
#
loop_
_entity_poly.entity_id
_entity_poly.type
_entity_poly.pdbx_seq_one_letter_code
_entity_poly.pdbx_strand_id
1 'polypeptide(L)'
;MGVDRAIRGLELAMALCSSYLSALLLVKSGLYLEFKNFILPILTLLGLPLEAYIDLIPLSVALSLSLLIWRRGSESAYAKLFSLNLLMFFPAILDYSHFNWIMLMLPYTPRADMPLLTFITGLMLQTSYLTIRSTLLIRHVRMELLSRGAEPEDVEAISRGQMAYLSLTLTASILMLSAIYLTLPHLETLMRLQILGIPYTHLIIGLSATLLIAVATLLFLKGWKS
;
A
#
# COMPACT_ATOMS: atom_id res chain seq x y z
N MET A 1 -21.84 14.86 14.89
CA MET A 1 -20.55 14.22 15.19
C MET A 1 -19.46 15.09 14.58
N GLY A 2 -18.46 15.53 15.36
CA GLY A 2 -17.43 16.44 14.85
C GLY A 2 -16.55 15.80 13.77
N VAL A 3 -16.19 16.58 12.75
CA VAL A 3 -15.35 16.17 11.60
C VAL A 3 -14.06 15.48 12.05
N ASP A 4 -13.44 15.94 13.14
CA ASP A 4 -12.22 15.34 13.70
C ASP A 4 -12.38 13.89 14.17
N ARG A 5 -13.54 13.53 14.76
CA ARG A 5 -13.79 12.14 15.18
C ARG A 5 -13.94 11.22 13.96
N ALA A 6 -14.57 11.72 12.90
CA ALA A 6 -14.71 10.97 11.65
C ALA A 6 -13.36 10.75 10.98
N ILE A 7 -12.51 11.78 10.92
CA ILE A 7 -11.13 11.69 10.39
C ILE A 7 -10.32 10.67 11.20
N ARG A 8 -10.32 10.78 12.54
CA ARG A 8 -9.58 9.85 13.41
C ARG A 8 -10.07 8.40 13.30
N GLY A 9 -11.38 8.21 13.13
CA GLY A 9 -11.99 6.90 12.89
C GLY A 9 -11.57 6.30 11.55
N LEU A 10 -11.54 7.10 10.49
CA LEU A 10 -11.04 6.67 9.18
C LEU A 10 -9.56 6.33 9.23
N GLU A 11 -8.73 7.16 9.86
CA GLU A 11 -7.29 6.88 10.06
C GLU A 11 -7.08 5.54 10.78
N LEU A 12 -7.88 5.24 11.81
CA LEU A 12 -7.81 3.98 12.54
C LEU A 12 -8.18 2.79 11.66
N ALA A 13 -9.28 2.88 10.93
CA ALA A 13 -9.74 1.83 10.04
C ALA A 13 -8.68 1.51 8.96
N MET A 14 -8.13 2.55 8.33
CA MET A 14 -7.08 2.40 7.31
C MET A 14 -5.80 1.80 7.92
N ALA A 15 -5.39 2.26 9.10
CA ALA A 15 -4.22 1.73 9.82
C ALA A 15 -4.39 0.23 10.13
N LEU A 16 -5.52 -0.17 10.71
CA LEU A 16 -5.79 -1.56 11.08
C LEU A 16 -5.91 -2.47 9.86
N CYS A 17 -6.71 -2.09 8.87
CA CYS A 17 -6.92 -2.89 7.67
C CYS A 17 -5.61 -3.08 6.88
N SER A 18 -4.84 -2.01 6.67
CA SER A 18 -3.57 -2.11 5.94
C SER A 18 -2.53 -2.96 6.69
N SER A 19 -2.49 -2.87 8.02
CA SER A 19 -1.56 -3.67 8.84
C SER A 19 -1.95 -5.14 8.87
N TYR A 20 -3.26 -5.42 9.00
CA TYR A 20 -3.80 -6.79 8.95
C TYR A 20 -3.48 -7.47 7.62
N LEU A 21 -3.82 -6.81 6.50
CA LEU A 21 -3.61 -7.38 5.17
C LEU A 21 -2.12 -7.61 4.87
N SER A 22 -1.26 -6.67 5.27
CA SER A 22 0.20 -6.81 5.09
C SER A 22 0.76 -7.96 5.93
N ALA A 23 0.34 -8.09 7.19
CA ALA A 23 0.75 -9.20 8.06
C ALA A 23 0.21 -10.55 7.57
N LEU A 24 -1.01 -10.58 7.05
CA LEU A 24 -1.60 -11.77 6.45
C LEU A 24 -0.77 -12.24 5.25
N LEU A 25 -0.38 -11.31 4.36
CA LEU A 25 0.47 -11.62 3.21
C LEU A 25 1.87 -12.06 3.61
N LEU A 26 2.46 -11.48 4.67
CA LEU A 26 3.72 -11.97 5.24
C LEU A 26 3.61 -13.45 5.60
N VAL A 27 2.61 -13.81 6.39
CA VAL A 27 2.41 -15.19 6.88
C VAL A 27 2.11 -16.18 5.75
N LYS A 28 1.55 -15.70 4.65
CA LYS A 28 1.28 -16.51 3.45
C LYS A 28 2.45 -16.60 2.47
N SER A 29 3.49 -15.78 2.63
CA SER A 29 4.65 -15.77 1.73
C SER A 29 5.52 -17.03 1.85
N GLY A 30 6.20 -17.37 0.77
CA GLY A 30 7.18 -18.46 0.74
C GLY A 30 8.35 -18.20 1.71
N LEU A 31 8.80 -16.96 1.80
CA LEU A 31 9.89 -16.56 2.70
C LEU A 31 9.54 -16.82 4.18
N TYR A 32 8.32 -16.51 4.60
CA TYR A 32 7.87 -16.77 5.97
C TYR A 32 7.74 -18.27 6.25
N LEU A 33 7.35 -19.07 5.27
CA LEU A 33 7.31 -20.52 5.42
C LEU A 33 8.69 -21.10 5.70
N GLU A 34 9.73 -20.66 4.98
CA GLU A 34 11.11 -21.09 5.26
C GLU A 34 11.55 -20.68 6.66
N PHE A 35 11.25 -19.44 7.07
CA PHE A 35 11.53 -18.98 8.42
C PHE A 35 10.82 -19.82 9.49
N LYS A 36 9.55 -20.17 9.25
CA LYS A 36 8.76 -21.04 10.13
C LYS A 36 9.37 -22.43 10.22
N ASN A 37 9.75 -23.03 9.09
CA ASN A 37 10.40 -24.35 9.05
C ASN A 37 11.74 -24.37 9.78
N PHE A 38 12.48 -23.24 9.76
CA PHE A 38 13.73 -23.09 10.50
C PHE A 38 13.51 -22.97 12.02
N ILE A 39 12.48 -22.26 12.46
CA ILE A 39 12.23 -21.98 13.89
C ILE A 39 11.49 -23.10 14.62
N LEU A 40 10.57 -23.79 13.95
CA LEU A 40 9.75 -24.84 14.58
C LEU A 40 10.59 -25.91 15.32
N PRO A 41 11.68 -26.47 14.76
CA PRO A 41 12.53 -27.42 15.45
C PRO A 41 13.18 -26.86 16.74
N ILE A 42 13.50 -25.57 16.76
CA ILE A 42 14.09 -24.90 17.92
C ILE A 42 13.03 -24.74 19.02
N LEU A 43 11.80 -24.37 18.66
CA LEU A 43 10.70 -24.22 19.60
C LEU A 43 10.24 -25.55 20.19
N THR A 44 10.20 -26.61 19.38
CA THR A 44 9.85 -27.95 19.86
C THR A 44 10.91 -28.50 20.80
N LEU A 45 12.20 -28.24 20.55
CA LEU A 45 13.30 -28.56 21.47
C LEU A 45 13.15 -27.85 22.83
N LEU A 46 12.62 -26.62 22.84
CA LEU A 46 12.34 -25.85 24.05
C LEU A 46 11.04 -26.26 24.76
N GLY A 47 10.32 -27.27 24.25
CA GLY A 47 9.07 -27.76 24.84
C GLY A 47 7.88 -26.81 24.69
N LEU A 48 7.93 -25.87 23.74
CA LEU A 48 6.86 -24.89 23.49
C LEU A 48 5.96 -25.37 22.35
N PRO A 49 4.71 -25.82 22.61
CA PRO A 49 3.79 -26.31 21.58
C PRO A 49 3.11 -25.15 20.83
N LEU A 50 3.91 -24.30 20.18
CA LEU A 50 3.45 -23.08 19.51
C LEU A 50 3.14 -23.27 18.02
N GLU A 51 3.22 -24.50 17.49
CA GLU A 51 3.09 -24.77 16.06
C GLU A 51 1.77 -24.25 15.46
N ALA A 52 0.67 -24.41 16.19
CA ALA A 52 -0.66 -23.98 15.77
C ALA A 52 -0.86 -22.46 15.87
N TYR A 53 -0.04 -21.75 16.65
CA TYR A 53 -0.24 -20.34 17.00
C TYR A 53 0.86 -19.42 16.45
N ILE A 54 1.94 -19.97 15.90
CA ILE A 54 3.09 -19.19 15.43
C ILE A 54 2.70 -18.14 14.40
N ASP A 55 1.69 -18.44 13.57
CA ASP A 55 1.15 -17.55 12.55
C ASP A 55 0.32 -16.40 13.14
N LEU A 56 -0.28 -16.57 14.34
CA LEU A 56 -1.03 -15.51 15.01
C LEU A 56 -0.14 -14.45 15.64
N ILE A 57 1.13 -14.77 15.92
CA ILE A 57 2.09 -13.85 16.52
C ILE A 57 2.31 -12.62 15.62
N PRO A 58 2.76 -12.74 14.36
CA PRO A 58 2.97 -11.58 13.50
C PRO A 58 1.67 -10.78 13.26
N LEU A 59 0.51 -11.43 13.14
CA LEU A 59 -0.78 -10.73 13.01
C LEU A 59 -1.12 -9.91 14.25
N SER A 60 -1.04 -10.50 15.44
CA SER A 60 -1.35 -9.82 16.70
C SER A 60 -0.37 -8.69 17.00
N VAL A 61 0.92 -8.90 16.73
CA VAL A 61 1.96 -7.87 16.85
C VAL A 61 1.70 -6.72 15.88
N ALA A 62 1.40 -7.00 14.62
CA ALA A 62 1.11 -5.96 13.62
C ALA A 62 -0.10 -5.10 14.01
N LEU A 63 -1.20 -5.71 14.46
CA LEU A 63 -2.39 -5.00 14.92
C LEU A 63 -2.10 -4.17 16.17
N SER A 64 -1.38 -4.73 17.13
CA SER A 64 -1.03 -4.04 18.38
C SER A 64 -0.13 -2.83 18.11
N LEU A 65 0.90 -2.99 17.27
CA LEU A 65 1.77 -1.90 16.85
C LEU A 65 0.99 -0.84 16.07
N SER A 66 0.09 -1.24 15.18
CA SER A 66 -0.77 -0.32 14.43
C SER A 66 -1.62 0.56 15.37
N LEU A 67 -2.24 -0.02 16.38
CA LEU A 67 -2.99 0.72 17.41
C LEU A 67 -2.11 1.69 18.19
N LEU A 68 -0.93 1.24 18.65
CA LEU A 68 0.00 2.06 19.41
C LEU A 68 0.53 3.24 18.58
N ILE A 69 0.80 3.01 17.30
CA ILE A 69 1.30 4.02 16.37
C ILE A 69 0.19 5.03 16.01
N TRP A 70 -1.02 4.56 15.68
CA TRP A 70 -2.17 5.43 15.44
C TRP A 70 -2.53 6.30 16.65
N ARG A 71 -2.39 5.76 17.86
CA ARG A 71 -2.63 6.51 19.11
C ARG A 71 -1.72 7.72 19.23
N ARG A 72 -0.46 7.64 18.76
CA ARG A 72 0.47 8.79 18.76
C ARG A 72 0.04 9.87 17.77
N GLY A 73 -0.51 9.49 16.61
CA GLY A 73 -1.12 10.41 15.65
C GLY A 73 -0.19 11.47 15.03
N SER A 74 1.12 11.33 15.17
CA SER A 74 2.12 12.22 14.58
C SER A 74 2.55 11.75 13.19
N GLU A 75 3.00 12.67 12.33
CA GLU A 75 3.52 12.35 10.99
C GLU A 75 4.61 11.26 11.01
N SER A 76 5.59 11.38 11.92
CA SER A 76 6.66 10.39 12.07
C SER A 76 6.14 9.00 12.46
N ALA A 77 5.05 8.93 13.21
CA ALA A 77 4.43 7.68 13.63
C ALA A 77 3.76 7.01 12.42
N TYR A 78 3.01 7.79 11.63
CA TYR A 78 2.37 7.26 10.42
C TYR A 78 3.37 6.86 9.32
N ALA A 79 4.49 7.57 9.18
CA ALA A 79 5.58 7.13 8.31
C ALA A 79 6.12 5.76 8.74
N LYS A 80 6.32 5.54 10.05
CA LYS A 80 6.73 4.24 10.60
C LYS A 80 5.69 3.15 10.38
N LEU A 81 4.39 3.47 10.48
CA LEU A 81 3.33 2.52 10.17
C LEU A 81 3.39 2.06 8.71
N PHE A 82 3.56 3.00 7.79
CA PHE A 82 3.70 2.71 6.37
C PHE A 82 4.94 1.85 6.10
N SER A 83 6.10 2.20 6.67
CA SER A 83 7.32 1.41 6.52
C SER A 83 7.18 0.00 7.08
N LEU A 84 6.53 -0.16 8.25
CA LEU A 84 6.26 -1.47 8.85
C LEU A 84 5.38 -2.31 7.92
N ASN A 85 4.29 -1.73 7.42
CA ASN A 85 3.37 -2.45 6.54
C ASN A 85 4.02 -2.79 5.20
N LEU A 86 4.82 -1.89 4.63
CA LEU A 86 5.60 -2.16 3.42
C LEU A 86 6.59 -3.30 3.64
N LEU A 87 7.28 -3.32 4.78
CA LEU A 87 8.22 -4.40 5.13
C LEU A 87 7.52 -5.76 5.23
N MET A 88 6.34 -5.82 5.86
CA MET A 88 5.54 -7.05 5.95
C MET A 88 4.97 -7.47 4.60
N PHE A 89 4.60 -6.51 3.74
CA PHE A 89 4.07 -6.77 2.40
C PHE A 89 5.17 -7.20 1.40
N PHE A 90 6.41 -6.78 1.62
CA PHE A 90 7.52 -6.96 0.68
C PHE A 90 7.77 -8.42 0.24
N PRO A 91 7.74 -9.44 1.13
CA PRO A 91 7.92 -10.83 0.71
C PRO A 91 6.87 -11.29 -0.30
N ALA A 92 5.62 -10.86 -0.17
CA ALA A 92 4.58 -11.20 -1.15
C ALA A 92 4.86 -10.55 -2.51
N ILE A 93 5.39 -9.32 -2.56
CA ILE A 93 5.80 -8.68 -3.82
C ILE A 93 6.92 -9.48 -4.49
N LEU A 94 7.91 -9.95 -3.72
CA LEU A 94 9.01 -10.73 -4.24
C LEU A 94 8.54 -12.08 -4.79
N ASP A 95 7.55 -12.70 -4.16
CA ASP A 95 6.98 -13.95 -4.65
C ASP A 95 6.29 -13.80 -6.02
N TYR A 96 5.72 -12.61 -6.29
CA TYR A 96 5.16 -12.25 -7.61
C TYR A 96 6.18 -11.69 -8.60
N SER A 97 7.34 -11.25 -8.12
CA SER A 97 8.36 -10.65 -8.97
C SER A 97 9.10 -11.74 -9.74
N HIS A 98 9.11 -11.65 -11.07
CA HIS A 98 10.02 -12.45 -11.90
C HIS A 98 11.51 -12.17 -11.61
N PHE A 99 11.82 -11.09 -10.88
CA PHE A 99 13.15 -10.72 -10.45
C PHE A 99 13.24 -10.77 -8.92
N ASN A 100 13.27 -11.98 -8.36
CA ASN A 100 13.45 -12.20 -6.93
C ASN A 100 14.93 -12.43 -6.61
N TRP A 101 15.66 -11.33 -6.39
CA TRP A 101 17.08 -11.40 -6.05
C TRP A 101 17.36 -12.09 -4.72
N ILE A 102 16.37 -12.19 -3.80
CA ILE A 102 16.55 -12.94 -2.55
C ILE A 102 16.80 -14.42 -2.84
N MET A 103 16.19 -14.97 -3.89
CA MET A 103 16.45 -16.36 -4.31
C MET A 103 17.91 -16.63 -4.68
N LEU A 104 18.69 -15.58 -5.02
CA LEU A 104 20.12 -15.72 -5.30
C LEU A 104 20.94 -15.96 -4.02
N MET A 105 20.45 -15.49 -2.87
CA MET A 105 21.14 -15.59 -1.58
C MET A 105 20.54 -16.70 -0.70
N LEU A 106 19.22 -16.87 -0.76
CA LEU A 106 18.46 -17.85 0.01
C LEU A 106 17.48 -18.55 -0.93
N PRO A 107 17.75 -19.79 -1.36
CA PRO A 107 16.84 -20.53 -2.21
C PRO A 107 15.58 -20.86 -1.42
N TYR A 108 14.45 -20.31 -1.84
CA TYR A 108 13.13 -20.62 -1.30
C TYR A 108 12.13 -20.75 -2.44
N THR A 109 11.01 -21.43 -2.19
CA THR A 109 9.93 -21.56 -3.20
C THR A 109 8.95 -20.39 -3.09
N PRO A 110 8.85 -19.51 -4.10
CA PRO A 110 7.85 -18.43 -4.12
C PRO A 110 6.44 -18.98 -4.03
N ARG A 111 5.56 -18.34 -3.25
CA ARG A 111 4.13 -18.67 -3.19
C ARG A 111 3.28 -17.53 -3.73
N ALA A 112 3.14 -17.52 -5.04
CA ALA A 112 2.36 -16.54 -5.79
C ALA A 112 0.87 -16.96 -5.91
N ASP A 113 0.26 -17.44 -4.82
CA ASP A 113 -1.06 -18.07 -4.85
C ASP A 113 -2.24 -17.08 -4.69
N MET A 114 -1.98 -15.83 -4.31
CA MET A 114 -3.00 -14.81 -4.00
C MET A 114 -2.77 -13.45 -4.72
N PRO A 115 -2.91 -13.40 -6.07
CA PRO A 115 -2.50 -12.24 -6.86
C PRO A 115 -3.42 -11.04 -6.60
N LEU A 116 -4.72 -11.32 -6.52
CA LEU A 116 -5.74 -10.32 -6.22
C LEU A 116 -5.53 -9.70 -4.82
N LEU A 117 -5.22 -10.53 -3.82
CA LEU A 117 -4.98 -10.04 -2.45
C LEU A 117 -3.73 -9.17 -2.37
N THR A 118 -2.67 -9.56 -3.09
CA THR A 118 -1.43 -8.79 -3.20
C THR A 118 -1.68 -7.43 -3.85
N PHE A 119 -2.43 -7.40 -4.95
CA PHE A 119 -2.84 -6.17 -5.61
C PHE A 119 -3.69 -5.27 -4.70
N ILE A 120 -4.75 -5.81 -4.08
CA ILE A 120 -5.64 -5.07 -3.17
C ILE A 120 -4.84 -4.52 -1.99
N THR A 121 -3.91 -5.30 -1.42
CA THR A 121 -3.08 -4.85 -0.30
C THR A 121 -2.14 -3.73 -0.71
N GLY A 122 -1.51 -3.83 -1.89
CA GLY A 122 -0.69 -2.76 -2.47
C GLY A 122 -1.49 -1.46 -2.65
N LEU A 123 -2.71 -1.54 -3.20
CA LEU A 123 -3.62 -0.39 -3.31
C LEU A 123 -4.00 0.18 -1.94
N MET A 124 -4.32 -0.70 -0.98
CA MET A 124 -4.71 -0.29 0.36
C MET A 124 -3.57 0.43 1.09
N LEU A 125 -2.32 0.01 0.89
CA LEU A 125 -1.16 0.66 1.49
C LEU A 125 -0.95 2.08 0.95
N GLN A 126 -1.02 2.24 -0.37
CA GLN A 126 -0.88 3.56 -1.00
C GLN A 126 -2.02 4.50 -0.62
N THR A 127 -3.26 4.00 -0.65
CA THR A 127 -4.43 4.80 -0.28
C THR A 127 -4.43 5.15 1.20
N SER A 128 -4.05 4.22 2.09
CA SER A 128 -3.87 4.48 3.52
C SER A 128 -2.83 5.58 3.76
N TYR A 129 -1.65 5.46 3.15
CA TYR A 129 -0.59 6.45 3.29
C TYR A 129 -1.02 7.85 2.83
N LEU A 130 -1.58 7.95 1.62
CA LEU A 130 -2.02 9.22 1.05
C LEU A 130 -3.17 9.85 1.84
N THR A 131 -4.12 9.04 2.31
CA THR A 131 -5.25 9.49 3.13
C THR A 131 -4.74 10.09 4.43
N ILE A 132 -3.94 9.32 5.19
CA ILE A 132 -3.42 9.73 6.50
C ILE A 132 -2.51 10.95 6.37
N ARG A 133 -1.62 10.98 5.36
CA ARG A 133 -0.75 12.14 5.14
C ARG A 133 -1.56 13.40 4.82
N SER A 134 -2.57 13.27 3.98
CA SER A 134 -3.41 14.41 3.59
C SER A 134 -4.28 14.89 4.76
N THR A 135 -4.85 14.00 5.56
CA THR A 135 -5.65 14.39 6.73
C THR A 135 -4.81 15.11 7.79
N LEU A 136 -3.54 14.73 7.98
CA LEU A 136 -2.60 15.46 8.83
C LEU A 136 -2.34 16.87 8.33
N LEU A 137 -2.11 17.04 7.02
CA LEU A 137 -1.91 18.35 6.42
C LEU A 137 -3.15 19.23 6.58
N ILE A 138 -4.34 18.69 6.33
CA ILE A 138 -5.62 19.39 6.52
C ILE A 138 -5.77 19.85 7.97
N ARG A 139 -5.44 18.99 8.95
CA ARG A 139 -5.47 19.36 10.37
C ARG A 139 -4.47 20.47 10.71
N HIS A 140 -3.26 20.43 10.14
CA HIS A 140 -2.26 21.47 10.36
C HIS A 140 -2.74 22.82 9.82
N VAL A 141 -3.24 22.85 8.58
CA VAL A 141 -3.80 24.05 7.94
C VAL A 141 -5.00 24.58 8.74
N ARG A 142 -5.90 23.69 9.20
CA ARG A 142 -7.04 24.07 10.05
C ARG A 142 -6.59 24.79 11.32
N MET A 143 -5.61 24.22 12.04
CA MET A 143 -5.08 24.83 13.25
C MET A 143 -4.41 26.18 12.98
N GLU A 144 -3.67 26.28 11.88
CA GLU A 144 -3.04 27.52 11.45
C GLU A 144 -4.06 28.61 11.12
N LEU A 145 -5.10 28.31 10.34
CA LEU A 145 -6.14 29.27 9.98
C LEU A 145 -6.92 29.78 11.20
N LEU A 146 -7.30 28.88 12.11
CA LEU A 146 -7.95 29.25 13.36
C LEU A 146 -7.05 30.16 14.23
N SER A 147 -5.74 29.87 14.28
CA SER A 147 -4.78 30.70 15.02
C SER A 147 -4.62 32.11 14.44
N ARG A 148 -4.91 32.28 13.14
CA ARG A 148 -4.89 33.57 12.44
C ARG A 148 -6.21 34.34 12.53
N GLY A 149 -7.20 33.82 13.26
CA GLY A 149 -8.50 34.45 13.46
C GLY A 149 -9.53 34.17 12.36
N ALA A 150 -9.33 33.14 11.54
CA ALA A 150 -10.35 32.72 10.57
C ALA A 150 -11.61 32.20 11.28
N GLU A 151 -12.78 32.47 10.69
CA GLU A 151 -14.04 32.02 11.26
C GLU A 151 -14.16 30.48 11.23
N PRO A 152 -14.66 29.84 12.30
CA PRO A 152 -14.77 28.38 12.36
C PRO A 152 -15.57 27.76 11.22
N GLU A 153 -16.60 28.46 10.74
CA GLU A 153 -17.47 28.02 9.65
C GLU A 153 -16.73 27.96 8.31
N ASP A 154 -15.94 28.98 7.99
CA ASP A 154 -15.11 29.04 6.79
C ASP A 154 -14.04 27.96 6.80
N VAL A 155 -13.37 27.76 7.94
CA VAL A 155 -12.35 26.72 8.08
C VAL A 155 -12.96 25.32 7.91
N GLU A 156 -14.18 25.10 8.37
CA GLU A 156 -14.91 23.86 8.14
C GLU A 156 -15.34 23.67 6.68
N ALA A 157 -15.75 24.74 5.98
CA ALA A 157 -16.03 24.68 4.55
C ALA A 157 -14.76 24.31 3.73
N ILE A 158 -13.63 24.95 4.01
CA ILE A 158 -12.34 24.65 3.36
C ILE A 158 -11.91 23.20 3.63
N SER A 159 -11.98 22.76 4.88
CA SER A 159 -11.62 21.39 5.26
C SER A 159 -12.46 20.35 4.52
N ARG A 160 -13.77 20.60 4.39
CA ARG A 160 -14.68 19.73 3.62
C ARG A 160 -14.31 19.69 2.14
N GLY A 161 -13.99 20.84 1.54
CA GLY A 161 -13.51 20.92 0.16
C GLY A 161 -12.22 20.12 -0.07
N GLN A 162 -11.24 20.23 0.83
CA GLN A 162 -9.98 19.48 0.76
C GLN A 162 -10.21 17.97 0.88
N MET A 163 -11.09 17.53 1.78
CA MET A 163 -11.47 16.12 1.93
C MET A 163 -12.20 15.58 0.68
N ALA A 164 -13.09 16.38 0.09
CA ALA A 164 -13.80 16.01 -1.14
C ALA A 164 -12.83 15.84 -2.32
N TYR A 165 -11.90 16.79 -2.49
CA TYR A 165 -10.86 16.71 -3.53
C TYR A 165 -9.99 15.47 -3.35
N LEU A 166 -9.48 15.22 -2.13
CA LEU A 166 -8.71 14.03 -1.80
C LEU A 166 -9.47 12.74 -2.15
N SER A 167 -10.74 12.66 -1.75
CA SER A 167 -11.59 11.50 -2.05
C SER A 167 -11.73 11.26 -3.55
N LEU A 168 -11.91 12.33 -4.34
CA LEU A 168 -12.04 12.24 -5.79
C LEU A 168 -10.74 11.75 -6.43
N THR A 169 -9.60 12.32 -6.05
CA THR A 169 -8.28 11.91 -6.58
C THR A 169 -7.94 10.47 -6.22
N LEU A 170 -8.21 10.05 -4.98
CA LEU A 170 -7.98 8.67 -4.55
C LEU A 170 -8.90 7.70 -5.29
N THR A 171 -10.19 8.02 -5.43
CA THR A 171 -11.15 7.18 -6.15
C THR A 171 -10.75 7.02 -7.61
N ALA A 172 -10.40 8.12 -8.29
CA ALA A 172 -9.92 8.07 -9.67
C ALA A 172 -8.65 7.21 -9.81
N SER A 173 -7.71 7.33 -8.87
CA SER A 173 -6.47 6.55 -8.85
C SER A 173 -6.73 5.06 -8.65
N ILE A 174 -7.62 4.70 -7.71
CA ILE A 174 -8.03 3.31 -7.45
C ILE A 174 -8.70 2.72 -8.69
N LEU A 175 -9.64 3.44 -9.31
CA LEU A 175 -10.33 3.00 -10.52
C LEU A 175 -9.35 2.78 -11.68
N MET A 176 -8.43 3.72 -11.89
CA MET A 176 -7.42 3.61 -12.94
C MET A 176 -6.49 2.41 -12.72
N LEU A 177 -5.97 2.23 -11.51
CA LEU A 177 -5.11 1.08 -11.19
C LEU A 177 -5.86 -0.25 -11.29
N SER A 178 -7.13 -0.28 -10.87
CA SER A 178 -7.99 -1.46 -11.00
C SER A 178 -8.25 -1.80 -12.46
N ALA A 179 -8.50 -0.80 -13.31
CA ALA A 179 -8.65 -1.00 -14.75
C ALA A 179 -7.36 -1.54 -15.38
N ILE A 180 -6.18 -1.03 -14.99
CA ILE A 180 -4.88 -1.55 -15.42
C ILE A 180 -4.72 -3.02 -15.01
N TYR A 181 -5.02 -3.36 -13.75
CA TYR A 181 -4.93 -4.74 -13.27
C TYR A 181 -5.85 -5.70 -14.04
N LEU A 182 -7.10 -5.31 -14.31
CA LEU A 182 -8.06 -6.13 -15.06
C LEU A 182 -7.70 -6.28 -16.54
N THR A 183 -7.03 -5.29 -17.12
CA THR A 183 -6.60 -5.32 -18.52
C THR A 183 -5.29 -6.08 -18.73
N LEU A 184 -4.48 -6.26 -17.68
CA LEU A 184 -3.16 -6.89 -17.77
C LEU A 184 -3.18 -8.29 -18.40
N PRO A 185 -4.08 -9.23 -18.04
CA PRO A 185 -4.11 -10.57 -18.68
C PRO A 185 -4.45 -10.51 -20.18
N HIS A 186 -5.24 -9.52 -20.59
CA HIS A 186 -5.61 -9.31 -21.99
C HIS A 186 -4.42 -8.74 -22.78
N LEU A 187 -3.63 -7.84 -22.16
CA LEU A 187 -2.38 -7.34 -22.73
C LEU A 187 -1.35 -8.45 -22.90
N GLU A 188 -1.20 -9.36 -21.94
CA GLU A 188 -0.30 -10.51 -22.09
C GLU A 188 -0.68 -11.40 -23.28
N THR A 189 -1.97 -11.60 -23.51
CA THR A 189 -2.47 -12.38 -24.65
C THR A 189 -2.15 -11.69 -25.98
N LEU A 190 -2.34 -10.37 -26.06
CA LEU A 190 -1.97 -9.55 -27.23
C LEU A 190 -0.45 -9.53 -27.46
N MET A 191 0.33 -9.43 -26.40
CA MET A 191 1.80 -9.46 -26.47
C MET A 191 2.29 -10.83 -26.98
N ARG A 192 1.70 -11.94 -26.51
CA ARG A 192 2.03 -13.28 -27.01
C ARG A 192 1.73 -13.45 -28.50
N LEU A 193 0.66 -12.84 -29.01
CA LEU A 193 0.34 -12.84 -30.44
C LEU A 193 1.37 -12.05 -31.28
N GLN A 194 2.03 -11.04 -30.71
CA GLN A 194 3.06 -10.23 -31.40
C GLN A 194 4.48 -10.84 -31.37
N ILE A 195 4.75 -11.80 -30.48
CA ILE A 195 6.03 -12.54 -30.44
C ILE A 195 6.25 -13.34 -31.74
N LEU A 196 5.21 -13.57 -32.55
CA LEU A 196 5.30 -14.27 -33.83
C LEU A 196 5.84 -13.43 -35.00
N GLY A 197 6.13 -12.13 -34.85
CA GLY A 197 6.59 -11.33 -36.01
C GLY A 197 7.37 -10.05 -35.77
N ILE A 198 7.49 -9.53 -34.54
CA ILE A 198 8.20 -8.27 -34.29
C ILE A 198 9.34 -8.49 -33.28
N PRO A 199 10.61 -8.35 -33.69
CA PRO A 199 11.73 -8.43 -32.75
C PRO A 199 11.68 -7.23 -31.78
N TYR A 200 11.97 -7.48 -30.50
CA TYR A 200 12.06 -6.48 -29.42
C TYR A 200 10.75 -5.79 -28.98
N THR A 201 9.63 -6.52 -28.87
CA THR A 201 8.33 -5.99 -28.38
C THR A 201 8.41 -5.24 -27.04
N HIS A 202 9.29 -5.65 -26.14
CA HIS A 202 9.52 -4.98 -24.85
C HIS A 202 10.07 -3.54 -25.00
N LEU A 203 10.88 -3.26 -26.03
CA LEU A 203 11.39 -1.91 -26.30
C LEU A 203 10.27 -0.99 -26.79
N ILE A 204 9.37 -1.50 -27.65
CA ILE A 204 8.26 -0.72 -28.19
C ILE A 204 7.29 -0.31 -27.07
N ILE A 205 6.94 -1.25 -26.20
CA ILE A 205 6.06 -0.98 -25.05
C ILE A 205 6.75 -0.03 -24.07
N GLY A 206 8.03 -0.25 -23.76
CA GLY A 206 8.81 0.63 -22.90
C GLY A 206 8.90 2.06 -23.43
N LEU A 207 9.18 2.23 -24.73
CA LEU A 207 9.22 3.54 -25.40
C LEU A 207 7.85 4.23 -25.37
N SER A 208 6.78 3.48 -25.67
CA SER A 208 5.41 3.99 -25.69
C SER A 208 4.97 4.46 -24.30
N ALA A 209 5.24 3.66 -23.26
CA ALA A 209 4.96 4.02 -21.88
C ALA A 209 5.75 5.27 -21.45
N THR A 210 7.03 5.36 -21.82
CA THR A 210 7.88 6.52 -21.51
C THR A 210 7.36 7.79 -22.19
N LEU A 211 6.94 7.71 -23.45
CA LEU A 211 6.30 8.80 -24.19
C LEU A 211 4.98 9.23 -23.54
N LEU A 212 4.13 8.29 -23.13
CA LEU A 212 2.88 8.59 -22.44
C LEU A 212 3.12 9.27 -21.09
N ILE A 213 4.10 8.82 -20.31
CA ILE A 213 4.50 9.47 -19.06
C ILE A 213 5.00 10.89 -19.33
N ALA A 214 5.83 11.10 -20.34
CA ALA A 214 6.32 12.42 -20.71
C ALA A 214 5.17 13.36 -21.13
N VAL A 215 4.23 12.89 -21.95
CA VAL A 215 3.05 13.66 -22.37
C VAL A 215 2.16 13.98 -21.18
N ALA A 216 1.88 13.01 -20.31
CA ALA A 216 1.09 13.23 -19.10
C ALA A 216 1.74 14.27 -18.17
N THR A 217 3.08 14.21 -18.03
CA THR A 217 3.85 15.18 -17.25
C THR A 217 3.79 16.58 -17.86
N LEU A 218 3.91 16.70 -19.19
CA LEU A 218 3.77 17.98 -19.88
C LEU A 218 2.36 18.57 -19.74
N LEU A 219 1.32 17.75 -19.84
CA LEU A 219 -0.07 18.19 -19.63
C LEU A 219 -0.29 18.65 -18.20
N PHE A 220 0.25 17.92 -17.21
CA PHE A 220 0.19 18.32 -15.80
C PHE A 220 0.90 19.66 -15.55
N LEU A 221 2.12 19.83 -16.06
CA LEU A 221 2.88 21.07 -15.92
C LEU A 221 2.25 22.25 -16.67
N LYS A 222 1.56 22.00 -17.78
CA LYS A 222 0.82 23.02 -18.53
C LYS A 222 -0.46 23.44 -17.81
N GLY A 223 -1.18 22.50 -17.21
CA GLY A 223 -2.38 22.78 -16.40
C GLY A 223 -2.10 23.57 -15.11
N TRP A 224 -0.85 23.57 -14.62
CA TRP A 224 -0.41 24.40 -13.48
C TRP A 224 -0.28 25.89 -13.83
N LYS A 225 -0.16 26.24 -15.11
CA LYS A 225 0.06 27.63 -15.58
C LYS A 225 -1.22 28.40 -15.90
N SER A 226 -2.41 27.80 -15.75
CA SER A 226 -3.71 28.48 -15.90
C SER A 226 -4.38 28.67 -14.56
#